data_AF-A0A428RSF9-F1
#
_entry.id   AF-A0A428RSF9-F1
#
_cell.length_a   1.000
_cell.length_b   1.000
_cell.length_c   1.000
_cell.angle_alpha   90.00
_cell.angle_beta   90.00
_cell.angle_gamma   90.00
#
_symmetry.space_group_name_H-M   'P 1'
#
loop_
_entity.id
_entity.type
_entity.pdbx_description
1 polymer ?
#
loop_
_entity_poly.entity_id
_entity_poly.type
_entity_poly.pdbx_seq_one_letter_code
_entity_poly.pdbx_strand_id
1 'polypeptide(L)'
;MTNQQDDLAGSGASIEPFIHLDEYPFVICRSCSVGIIAREVMNHLESKHSQVDPRDQRRINAAVMTMNGVAKDQAELCGWTLPPPTIRPIAYIKAPKNDGLGCRHCTYVVRDRSQMKKHYRVQHGLTNGPKRTGSARRGTRRGQEEAVPWRVGVQCQRMCNWGHGNRWFEVGQVKEGGA
;
A
#
# COMPACT_ATOMS: atom_id res chain seq x y z
N MET A 1 -8.18 -36.88 33.19
CA MET A 1 -6.75 -36.59 32.97
C MET A 1 -6.69 -35.26 32.25
N THR A 2 -6.40 -34.26 33.06
CA THR A 2 -6.27 -32.83 32.79
C THR A 2 -5.25 -32.59 31.68
N ASN A 3 -5.56 -31.72 30.72
CA ASN A 3 -4.58 -30.71 30.37
C ASN A 3 -5.28 -29.44 29.89
N GLN A 4 -5.30 -28.51 30.83
CA GLN A 4 -5.64 -27.11 30.76
C GLN A 4 -4.30 -26.38 30.80
N GLN A 5 -3.98 -25.64 29.74
CA GLN A 5 -2.85 -24.70 29.59
C GLN A 5 -3.24 -23.79 28.41
N ASP A 6 -3.25 -22.46 28.45
CA ASP A 6 -2.96 -21.49 29.49
C ASP A 6 -3.68 -20.19 29.12
N ASP A 7 -4.23 -19.51 30.12
CA ASP A 7 -4.69 -18.14 30.08
C ASP A 7 -3.52 -17.13 29.89
N LEU A 8 -3.90 -15.89 29.53
CA LEU A 8 -3.21 -14.61 29.74
C LEU A 8 -2.53 -13.95 28.52
N ALA A 9 -3.31 -13.11 27.83
CA ALA A 9 -2.82 -11.83 27.31
C ALA A 9 -3.93 -10.76 27.37
N GLY A 10 -3.97 -10.05 28.50
CA GLY A 10 -4.30 -8.61 28.55
C GLY A 10 -5.74 -8.18 28.29
N SER A 11 -6.38 -7.63 29.32
CA SER A 11 -7.43 -6.62 29.20
C SER A 11 -6.91 -5.36 28.49
N GLY A 12 -6.68 -5.44 27.19
CA GLY A 12 -6.55 -4.30 26.30
C GLY A 12 -7.93 -3.98 25.73
N ALA A 13 -8.29 -2.69 25.66
CA ALA A 13 -9.53 -2.29 25.00
C ALA A 13 -9.56 -2.89 23.58
N SER A 14 -10.50 -3.80 23.33
CA SER A 14 -10.68 -4.44 22.04
C SER A 14 -10.95 -3.37 20.97
N ILE A 15 -10.01 -3.15 20.05
CA ILE A 15 -10.17 -2.22 18.93
C ILE A 15 -10.80 -2.89 17.71
N GLU A 16 -11.49 -4.02 17.88
CA GLU A 16 -12.17 -4.69 16.76
C GLU A 16 -13.11 -3.72 16.04
N PRO A 17 -13.13 -3.69 14.70
CA PRO A 17 -12.58 -4.69 13.76
C PRO A 17 -11.11 -4.47 13.36
N PHE A 18 -10.40 -3.55 14.00
CA PHE A 18 -9.04 -3.19 13.64
C PHE A 18 -7.99 -4.14 14.22
N ILE A 19 -6.81 -4.14 13.59
CA ILE A 19 -5.56 -4.71 14.09
C ILE A 19 -4.45 -3.69 13.85
N HIS A 20 -3.49 -3.58 14.76
CA HIS A 20 -2.29 -2.77 14.56
C HIS A 20 -1.09 -3.69 14.33
N LEU A 21 -0.28 -3.34 13.33
CA LEU A 21 1.00 -3.97 13.06
C LEU A 21 2.06 -2.92 13.39
N ASP A 22 2.91 -3.20 14.37
CA ASP A 22 3.84 -2.22 14.95
C ASP A 22 4.80 -1.59 13.92
N GLU A 23 5.03 -2.27 12.80
CA GLU A 23 5.89 -1.78 11.72
C GLU A 23 5.25 -0.66 10.88
N TYR A 24 3.95 -0.42 11.03
CA TYR A 24 3.20 0.51 10.19
C TYR A 24 2.41 1.53 11.03
N PRO A 25 2.36 2.80 10.60
CA PRO A 25 1.70 3.87 11.34
C PRO A 25 0.17 3.88 11.16
N PHE A 26 -0.45 2.70 11.02
CA PHE A 26 -1.85 2.54 10.69
C PHE A 26 -2.50 1.43 11.52
N VAL A 27 -3.77 1.61 11.86
CA VAL A 27 -4.63 0.47 12.18
C VAL A 27 -5.23 -0.09 10.90
N ILE A 28 -5.25 -1.40 10.73
CA ILE A 28 -5.78 -2.08 9.56
C ILE A 28 -7.18 -2.59 9.87
N CYS A 29 -8.16 -2.17 9.09
CA CYS A 29 -9.50 -2.73 9.16
C CYS A 29 -9.50 -4.12 8.50
N ARG A 30 -9.78 -5.18 9.27
CA ARG A 30 -9.76 -6.57 8.76
C ARG A 30 -10.78 -6.81 7.66
N SER A 31 -11.98 -6.24 7.78
CA SER A 31 -13.09 -6.42 6.83
C SER A 31 -12.89 -5.65 5.52
N CYS A 32 -12.38 -4.41 5.62
CA CYS A 32 -12.18 -3.52 4.48
C CYS A 32 -10.80 -3.67 3.84
N SER A 33 -9.90 -4.37 4.53
CA SER A 33 -8.51 -4.64 4.16
C SER A 33 -7.73 -3.37 3.79
N VAL A 34 -7.79 -2.37 4.66
CA VAL A 34 -7.21 -1.04 4.43
C VAL A 34 -6.64 -0.46 5.73
N GLY A 35 -5.49 0.20 5.65
CA GLY A 35 -4.89 0.96 6.74
C GLY A 35 -5.61 2.29 6.96
N ILE A 36 -5.73 2.72 8.20
CA ILE A 36 -6.45 3.92 8.64
C ILE A 36 -5.62 4.63 9.71
N ILE A 37 -5.53 5.96 9.62
CA ILE A 37 -4.93 6.80 10.67
C ILE A 37 -5.96 7.13 11.76
N ALA A 38 -5.50 7.47 12.96
CA ALA A 38 -6.37 7.51 14.14
C ALA A 38 -7.59 8.45 13.97
N ARG A 39 -7.40 9.66 13.43
CA ARG A 39 -8.51 10.63 13.23
C ARG A 39 -9.58 10.19 12.23
N GLU A 40 -9.28 9.24 11.36
CA GLU A 40 -10.21 8.76 10.34
C GLU A 40 -10.98 7.52 10.79
N VAL A 41 -10.63 6.93 11.93
CA VAL A 41 -11.28 5.73 12.47
C VAL A 41 -12.78 5.94 12.67
N MET A 42 -13.19 7.05 13.31
CA MET A 42 -14.62 7.31 13.51
C MET A 42 -15.39 7.39 12.19
N ASN A 43 -14.91 8.20 11.24
CA ASN A 43 -15.54 8.34 9.93
C ASN A 43 -15.60 7.00 9.17
N HIS A 44 -14.56 6.17 9.31
CA HIS A 44 -14.58 4.82 8.75
C HIS A 44 -15.65 3.94 9.42
N LEU A 45 -15.75 3.98 10.75
CA LEU A 45 -16.74 3.20 11.49
C LEU A 45 -18.16 3.61 11.12
N GLU A 46 -18.46 4.91 11.09
CA GLU A 46 -19.78 5.42 10.72
C GLU A 46 -20.18 5.05 9.29
N SER A 47 -19.24 5.07 8.35
CA SER A 47 -19.52 4.84 6.92
C SER A 47 -19.44 3.38 6.47
N LYS A 48 -18.64 2.54 7.11
CA LYS A 48 -18.39 1.13 6.71
C LYS A 48 -18.80 0.11 7.77
N HIS A 49 -19.03 0.57 9.00
CA HIS A 49 -19.38 -0.26 10.15
C HIS A 49 -20.55 0.35 10.94
N SER A 50 -21.56 0.89 10.26
CA SER A 50 -22.73 1.53 10.88
C SER A 50 -23.55 0.58 11.76
N GLN A 51 -23.39 -0.74 11.58
CA GLN A 51 -23.97 -1.77 12.44
C GLN A 51 -23.29 -1.88 13.82
N VAL A 52 -22.10 -1.33 14.01
CA VAL A 52 -21.42 -1.30 15.32
C VAL A 52 -22.10 -0.24 16.18
N ASP A 53 -22.41 -0.57 17.43
CA ASP A 53 -23.07 0.36 18.34
C ASP A 53 -22.29 1.68 18.50
N PRO A 54 -22.94 2.86 18.45
CA PRO A 54 -22.25 4.15 18.55
C PRO A 54 -21.40 4.33 19.81
N ARG A 55 -21.76 3.70 20.93
CA ARG A 55 -20.93 3.70 22.16
C ARG A 55 -19.65 2.91 21.94
N ASP A 56 -19.72 1.77 21.27
CA ASP A 56 -18.54 0.98 20.92
C ASP A 56 -17.68 1.70 19.88
N GLN A 57 -18.28 2.34 18.87
CA GLN A 57 -17.53 3.15 17.91
C GLN A 57 -16.70 4.25 18.61
N ARG A 58 -17.31 4.96 19.56
CA ARG A 58 -16.62 5.95 20.40
C ARG A 58 -15.51 5.34 21.24
N ARG A 59 -15.75 4.18 21.86
CA ARG A 59 -14.75 3.46 22.65
C ARG A 59 -13.55 3.05 21.80
N ILE A 60 -13.78 2.47 20.62
CA ILE A 60 -12.74 2.05 19.68
C ILE A 60 -11.94 3.25 19.19
N ASN A 61 -12.62 4.33 18.79
CA ASN A 61 -11.96 5.56 18.34
C ASN A 61 -11.09 6.17 19.45
N ALA A 62 -11.60 6.26 20.68
CA ALA A 62 -10.84 6.75 21.82
C ALA A 62 -9.59 5.89 22.09
N ALA A 63 -9.73 4.56 22.04
CA ALA A 63 -8.60 3.65 22.19
C ALA A 63 -7.53 3.89 21.12
N VAL A 64 -7.90 3.91 19.83
CA VAL A 64 -6.94 4.12 18.73
C VAL A 64 -6.28 5.51 18.79
N MET A 65 -7.01 6.55 19.20
CA MET A 65 -6.43 7.90 19.36
C MET A 65 -5.34 7.98 20.43
N THR A 66 -5.33 7.05 21.39
CA THR A 66 -4.31 6.95 22.44
C THR A 66 -3.21 5.94 22.14
N MET A 67 -3.31 5.19 21.03
CA MET A 67 -2.31 4.19 20.67
C MET A 67 -0.99 4.84 20.23
N ASN A 68 0.11 4.33 20.77
CA ASN A 68 1.43 4.66 20.28
C ASN A 68 1.70 3.93 18.95
N GLY A 69 2.45 4.57 18.06
CA GLY A 69 2.82 3.95 16.78
C GLY A 69 1.74 4.03 15.70
N VAL A 70 0.57 4.63 15.96
CA VAL A 70 -0.43 4.95 14.93
C VAL A 70 -0.36 6.45 14.63
N ALA A 71 -0.24 6.83 13.36
CA ALA A 71 -0.26 8.23 12.98
C ALA A 71 -1.63 8.83 13.29
N LYS A 72 -1.64 9.99 13.96
CA LYS A 72 -2.87 10.69 14.33
C LYS A 72 -3.50 11.39 13.14
N ASP A 73 -2.68 11.95 12.27
CA ASP A 73 -3.11 12.72 11.10
C ASP A 73 -2.18 12.56 9.89
N GLN A 74 -2.53 13.24 8.81
CA GLN A 74 -1.77 13.23 7.56
C GLN A 74 -0.41 13.93 7.70
N ALA A 75 -0.24 14.84 8.66
CA ALA A 75 1.03 15.53 8.89
C ALA A 75 2.03 14.57 9.57
N GLU A 76 1.60 13.82 10.57
CA GLU A 76 2.40 12.74 11.16
C GLU A 76 2.74 11.64 10.13
N LEU A 77 1.85 11.41 9.16
CA LEU A 77 2.08 10.44 8.08
C LEU A 77 3.03 10.96 6.98
N CYS A 78 3.27 12.27 6.88
CA CYS A 78 4.04 12.89 5.78
C CYS A 78 5.47 12.32 5.69
N GLY A 79 6.06 11.94 6.82
CA GLY A 79 7.40 11.33 6.90
C GLY A 79 7.44 9.81 6.69
N TRP A 80 6.29 9.14 6.55
CA TRP A 80 6.25 7.70 6.42
C TRP A 80 6.84 7.23 5.08
N THR A 81 7.86 6.38 5.18
CA THR A 81 8.53 5.75 4.05
C THR A 81 7.84 4.45 3.68
N LEU A 82 7.73 4.20 2.38
CA LEU A 82 7.15 2.95 1.91
C LEU A 82 8.07 1.78 2.26
N PRO A 83 7.50 0.60 2.55
CA PRO A 83 8.28 -0.59 2.80
C PRO A 83 9.18 -0.93 1.61
N PRO A 84 10.36 -1.54 1.85
CA PRO A 84 11.24 -1.95 0.76
C PRO A 84 10.60 -3.06 -0.07
N PRO A 85 10.95 -3.20 -1.37
CA PRO A 85 10.32 -4.15 -2.28
C PRO A 85 10.50 -5.63 -1.88
N THR A 86 11.45 -5.90 -0.99
CA THR A 86 11.80 -7.23 -0.49
C THR A 86 10.89 -7.73 0.63
N ILE A 87 9.98 -6.90 1.15
CA ILE A 87 9.05 -7.37 2.18
C ILE A 87 8.11 -8.43 1.61
N ARG A 88 7.69 -9.36 2.48
CA ARG A 88 6.57 -10.25 2.14
C ARG A 88 5.29 -9.43 2.02
N PRO A 89 4.30 -9.90 1.25
CA PRO A 89 2.97 -9.33 1.24
C PRO A 89 2.46 -9.05 2.66
N ILE A 90 2.03 -7.82 2.92
CA ILE A 90 1.48 -7.43 4.22
C ILE A 90 0.13 -8.13 4.37
N ALA A 91 -0.06 -8.81 5.50
CA ALA A 91 -1.31 -9.45 5.86
C ALA A 91 -2.42 -8.42 6.14
N TYR A 92 -3.67 -8.86 6.11
CA TYR A 92 -4.86 -8.07 6.45
C TYR A 92 -5.19 -6.86 5.55
N ILE A 93 -4.29 -6.43 4.66
CA ILE A 93 -4.60 -5.51 3.57
C ILE A 93 -4.98 -6.26 2.29
N LYS A 94 -5.43 -5.54 1.27
CA LYS A 94 -5.78 -6.13 -0.02
C LYS A 94 -4.64 -6.99 -0.55
N ALA A 95 -5.02 -8.17 -1.08
CA ALA A 95 -4.08 -9.10 -1.68
C ALA A 95 -3.21 -8.42 -2.75
N PRO A 96 -1.95 -8.85 -2.91
CA PRO A 96 -1.07 -8.30 -3.93
C PRO A 96 -1.65 -8.37 -5.33
N LYS A 97 -1.31 -7.36 -6.13
CA LYS A 97 -1.65 -7.28 -7.55
C LYS A 97 -0.40 -7.52 -8.38
N ASN A 98 -0.53 -8.36 -9.41
CA ASN A 98 0.60 -8.78 -10.25
C ASN A 98 0.73 -7.97 -11.55
N ASP A 99 -0.13 -6.96 -11.75
CA ASP A 99 -0.11 -6.07 -12.92
C ASP A 99 0.61 -4.74 -12.62
N GLY A 100 1.48 -4.71 -11.60
CA GLY A 100 2.28 -3.54 -11.26
C GLY A 100 3.33 -3.22 -12.32
N LEU A 101 3.58 -1.93 -12.47
CA LEU A 101 4.67 -1.35 -13.25
C LEU A 101 5.67 -0.76 -12.26
N GLY A 102 6.90 -1.26 -12.25
CA GLY A 102 7.96 -0.79 -11.35
C GLY A 102 9.01 0.04 -12.08
N CYS A 103 9.38 1.19 -11.53
CA CYS A 103 10.50 1.95 -12.06
C CYS A 103 11.81 1.16 -11.91
N ARG A 104 12.71 1.28 -12.88
CA ARG A 104 14.05 0.66 -12.81
C ARG A 104 15.08 1.50 -12.05
N HIS A 105 14.80 2.79 -11.86
CA HIS A 105 15.72 3.75 -11.24
C HIS A 105 15.40 4.05 -9.78
N CYS A 106 14.17 3.78 -9.33
CA CYS A 106 13.74 4.01 -7.95
C CYS A 106 12.65 3.02 -7.55
N THR A 107 12.18 3.10 -6.30
CA THR A 107 11.14 2.22 -5.72
C THR A 107 9.71 2.56 -6.14
N TYR A 108 9.54 3.47 -7.11
CA TYR A 108 8.22 3.90 -7.55
C TYR A 108 7.48 2.79 -8.31
N VAL A 109 6.24 2.53 -7.90
CA VAL A 109 5.38 1.50 -8.49
C VAL A 109 3.99 2.09 -8.72
N VAL A 110 3.39 1.78 -9.86
CA VAL A 110 2.00 2.10 -10.20
C VAL A 110 1.42 1.02 -11.09
N ARG A 111 0.10 0.95 -11.20
CA ARG A 111 -0.59 0.03 -12.13
C ARG A 111 -1.00 0.71 -13.44
N ASP A 112 -0.99 2.04 -13.48
CA ASP A 112 -1.36 2.80 -14.68
C ASP A 112 -0.13 3.20 -15.51
N ARG A 113 -0.16 2.92 -16.82
CA ARG A 113 0.94 3.22 -17.75
C ARG A 113 1.13 4.73 -17.93
N SER A 114 0.07 5.53 -17.88
CA SER A 114 0.17 6.98 -18.06
C SER A 114 0.87 7.63 -16.87
N GLN A 115 0.56 7.19 -15.65
CA GLN A 115 1.27 7.59 -14.43
C GLN A 115 2.74 7.18 -14.47
N MET A 116 3.06 5.96 -14.91
CA MET A 116 4.46 5.53 -15.04
C MET A 116 5.24 6.39 -16.05
N LYS A 117 4.64 6.69 -17.21
CA LYS A 117 5.25 7.61 -18.18
C LYS A 117 5.46 9.00 -17.59
N LYS A 118 4.48 9.53 -16.86
CA LYS A 118 4.59 10.83 -16.17
C LYS A 118 5.73 10.81 -15.15
N HIS A 119 5.84 9.75 -14.35
CA HIS A 119 6.92 9.57 -13.39
C HIS A 119 8.29 9.63 -14.07
N TYR A 120 8.53 8.86 -15.14
CA TYR A 120 9.79 8.89 -15.88
C TYR A 120 10.13 10.28 -16.45
N ARG A 121 9.13 11.00 -16.97
CA ARG A 121 9.32 12.36 -17.49
C ARG A 121 9.74 13.34 -16.41
N VAL A 122 9.07 13.31 -15.25
CA VAL A 122 9.26 14.28 -14.18
C VAL A 122 10.48 13.95 -13.31
N GLN A 123 10.66 12.68 -12.96
CA GLN A 123 11.66 12.25 -11.96
C GLN A 123 12.99 11.81 -12.60
N HIS A 124 12.97 11.38 -13.86
CA HIS A 124 14.16 10.87 -14.54
C HIS A 124 14.50 11.64 -15.82
N GLY A 125 13.81 12.75 -16.08
CA GLY A 125 14.06 13.60 -17.24
C GLY A 125 13.86 12.92 -18.60
N LEU A 126 13.23 11.72 -18.63
CA LEU A 126 13.01 10.95 -19.85
C LEU A 126 11.88 11.57 -20.67
N THR A 127 12.23 12.69 -21.30
CA THR A 127 11.31 13.52 -22.07
C THR A 127 11.41 13.10 -23.54
N ASN A 128 10.85 11.93 -23.82
CA ASN A 128 10.69 11.33 -25.16
C ASN A 128 11.94 10.64 -25.74
N GLY A 129 11.73 9.40 -26.21
CA GLY A 129 12.59 8.77 -27.21
C GLY A 129 12.58 9.53 -28.55
N PRO A 130 13.37 9.09 -29.54
CA PRO A 130 13.92 9.90 -30.63
C PRO A 130 12.90 10.82 -31.30
N LYS A 131 13.31 12.06 -31.59
CA LYS A 131 12.58 12.98 -32.48
C LYS A 131 12.10 12.19 -33.71
N ARG A 132 10.79 12.16 -33.94
CA ARG A 132 10.20 11.66 -35.20
C ARG A 132 10.65 12.57 -36.35
N THR A 133 11.86 12.36 -36.84
CA THR A 133 12.30 12.85 -38.14
C THR A 133 11.92 11.82 -39.17
N GLY A 134 10.97 12.16 -40.04
CA GLY A 134 10.85 11.53 -41.35
C GLY A 134 9.86 10.36 -41.45
N SER A 135 8.74 10.68 -42.10
CA SER A 135 8.00 9.85 -43.05
C SER A 135 7.57 8.43 -42.65
N ALA A 136 6.25 8.25 -42.62
CA ALA A 136 5.58 6.97 -42.61
C ALA A 136 6.09 6.07 -43.74
N ARG A 137 6.71 4.95 -43.40
CA ARG A 137 6.72 3.77 -44.27
C ARG A 137 6.05 2.60 -43.54
N ARG A 138 4.96 2.19 -44.17
CA ARG A 138 4.05 1.09 -43.86
C ARG A 138 4.85 -0.22 -43.91
N GLY A 139 4.95 -0.96 -42.81
CA GLY A 139 5.57 -2.28 -42.77
C GLY A 139 5.72 -2.79 -41.35
N THR A 140 5.36 -4.05 -41.12
CA THR A 140 5.49 -4.84 -39.87
C THR A 140 4.62 -4.45 -38.67
N ARG A 141 3.31 -4.68 -38.78
CA ARG A 141 2.48 -5.13 -37.65
C ARG A 141 2.85 -6.60 -37.35
N ARG A 142 3.80 -6.83 -36.44
CA ARG A 142 3.96 -8.08 -35.64
C ARG A 142 5.19 -7.94 -34.75
N GLY A 143 4.98 -7.97 -33.42
CA GLY A 143 5.98 -8.46 -32.48
C GLY A 143 7.01 -7.50 -31.89
N GLN A 144 6.85 -6.18 -32.00
CA GLN A 144 7.63 -5.26 -31.15
C GLN A 144 6.79 -4.95 -29.92
N GLU A 145 6.86 -5.84 -28.92
CA GLU A 145 6.66 -5.43 -27.54
C GLU A 145 7.74 -4.37 -27.29
N GLU A 146 7.37 -3.09 -27.48
CA GLU A 146 8.26 -1.95 -27.23
C GLU A 146 8.95 -2.22 -25.89
N ALA A 147 10.27 -2.36 -25.88
CA ALA A 147 11.05 -2.56 -24.68
C ALA A 147 10.82 -1.35 -23.76
N VAL A 148 9.77 -1.45 -22.94
CA VAL A 148 9.37 -0.36 -22.07
C VAL A 148 10.47 -0.15 -21.04
N PRO A 149 10.77 1.10 -20.66
CA PRO A 149 11.90 1.39 -19.77
C PRO A 149 11.64 1.01 -18.31
N TRP A 150 10.44 0.51 -17.97
CA TRP A 150 10.05 0.03 -16.64
C TRP A 150 9.93 -1.50 -16.58
N ARG A 151 9.86 -2.04 -15.36
CA ARG A 151 9.51 -3.45 -15.10
C ARG A 151 7.99 -3.62 -15.23
N VAL A 152 7.55 -4.74 -15.81
CA VAL A 152 6.14 -5.12 -15.93
C VAL A 152 5.93 -6.39 -15.12
N GLY A 153 4.71 -6.61 -14.61
CA GLY A 153 4.39 -7.82 -13.85
C GLY A 153 4.84 -7.77 -12.40
N VAL A 154 5.16 -6.57 -11.88
CA VAL A 154 5.63 -6.40 -10.51
C VAL A 154 4.47 -6.66 -9.55
N GLN A 155 4.73 -7.47 -8.53
CA GLN A 155 3.78 -7.69 -7.46
C GLN A 155 3.76 -6.47 -6.53
N CYS A 156 2.57 -5.89 -6.31
CA CYS A 156 2.44 -4.66 -5.56
C CYS A 156 1.20 -4.64 -4.67
N GLN A 157 1.31 -3.95 -3.54
CA GLN A 157 0.23 -3.70 -2.59
C GLN A 157 0.08 -2.21 -2.30
N ARG A 158 -1.02 -1.87 -1.65
CA ARG A 158 -1.32 -0.51 -1.21
C ARG A 158 -1.96 -0.55 0.16
N MET A 159 -1.47 0.29 1.07
CA MET A 159 -1.92 0.34 2.46
C MET A 159 -3.26 1.09 2.58
N CYS A 160 -3.34 2.30 2.02
CA CYS A 160 -4.53 3.17 2.09
C CYS A 160 -4.96 3.59 0.68
N ASN A 161 -6.22 4.00 0.52
CA ASN A 161 -6.71 4.48 -0.78
C ASN A 161 -6.77 6.02 -0.88
N TRP A 162 -6.24 6.75 0.10
CA TRP A 162 -6.30 8.21 0.21
C TRP A 162 -5.04 8.78 0.90
N GLY A 163 -4.89 10.11 0.85
CA GLY A 163 -3.83 10.85 1.53
C GLY A 163 -2.41 10.44 1.14
N HIS A 164 -1.45 10.69 2.04
CA HIS A 164 -0.04 10.30 1.85
C HIS A 164 0.17 8.77 1.85
N GLY A 165 -0.82 8.01 2.33
CA GLY A 165 -0.85 6.55 2.29
C GLY A 165 -1.30 5.95 0.95
N ASN A 166 -1.83 6.76 0.01
CA ASN A 166 -2.29 6.29 -1.30
C ASN A 166 -1.15 6.05 -2.28
N ARG A 167 -0.27 5.12 -1.93
CA ARG A 167 0.90 4.77 -2.74
C ARG A 167 1.01 3.26 -2.86
N TRP A 168 1.28 2.80 -4.07
CA TRP A 168 1.64 1.41 -4.30
C TRP A 168 3.10 1.19 -3.91
N PHE A 169 3.37 0.05 -3.31
CA PHE A 169 4.72 -0.43 -3.03
C PHE A 169 4.86 -1.86 -3.54
N GLU A 170 6.05 -2.20 -4.00
CA GLU A 170 6.40 -3.55 -4.45
C GLU A 170 6.55 -4.47 -3.24
N VAL A 171 6.19 -5.74 -3.41
CA VAL A 171 6.32 -6.78 -2.40
C VAL A 171 6.79 -8.07 -3.06
N GLY A 172 7.43 -8.94 -2.27
CA GLY A 172 7.83 -10.26 -2.73
C GLY A 172 8.99 -10.25 -3.72
N GLN A 173 9.73 -9.14 -3.86
CA GLN A 173 10.95 -9.14 -4.66
C GLN A 173 11.98 -10.05 -3.99
N VAL A 174 12.20 -11.23 -4.56
CA VAL A 174 13.32 -12.08 -4.18
C VAL A 174 14.58 -11.37 -4.67
N LYS A 175 15.46 -10.96 -3.77
CA LYS A 175 16.84 -10.66 -4.16
C LYS A 175 17.41 -12.00 -4.63
N GLU A 176 17.53 -12.20 -5.94
CA GLU A 176 18.44 -13.22 -6.45
C GLU A 176 19.81 -12.86 -5.85
N GLY A 177 20.27 -13.70 -4.92
CA GLY A 177 21.57 -13.53 -4.28
C GLY A 177 22.62 -13.52 -5.39
N GLY A 178 23.30 -12.38 -5.53
CA GLY A 178 24.55 -12.33 -6.27
C GLY A 178 25.52 -13.30 -5.60
N ALA A 179 25.78 -14.40 -6.28
CA ALA A 179 26.94 -15.25 -6.05
C ALA A 179 28.21 -14.54 -6.56
#